data_AF-A0A9W9HDT1-F1
#
_entry.id   AF-A0A9W9HDT1-F1
#
_cell.length_a   1.000
_cell.length_b   1.000
_cell.length_c   1.000
_cell.angle_alpha   90.00
_cell.angle_beta   90.00
_cell.angle_gamma   90.00
#
_symmetry.space_group_name_H-M   'P 1'
#
loop_
_entity.id
_entity.type
_entity.pdbx_description
1 polymer ?
#
loop_
_entity_poly.entity_id
_entity_poly.type
_entity_poly.pdbx_seq_one_letter_code
_entity_poly.pdbx_strand_id
1 'polypeptide(L)'
;MRTIWLPVYEEAKQIVDKYLTEITYIHHVVHAPSVRTLVEDLYHNLNNQKAVKIGQVSLLLAILTSTTFFWTERDMATPLFSSVEEANGQFTTWMKLALEVLEYSRRTRSDSLEDVQATIIVCFAICNVVGITSQVRSLFYTANSVAWHLGLHRIDHPHNTENTDHEFLSPNTVRAEIGRRVWWYLVASDWSVQHLKAHLEVQRLTV
;
A
#
# COMPACT_ATOMS: atom_id res chain seq x y z
N MET A 1 -4.03 13.84 -15.92
CA MET A 1 -4.46 13.27 -14.62
C MET A 1 -5.60 14.12 -14.13
N ARG A 2 -6.71 13.52 -13.66
CA ARG A 2 -7.83 14.29 -13.08
C ARG A 2 -7.41 14.87 -11.73
N THR A 3 -8.01 15.98 -11.33
CA THR A 3 -7.84 16.53 -9.97
C THR A 3 -8.32 15.50 -8.96
N ILE A 4 -7.47 15.17 -7.99
CA ILE A 4 -7.78 14.27 -6.88
C ILE A 4 -8.12 15.11 -5.66
N TRP A 5 -9.24 14.81 -5.02
CA TRP A 5 -9.65 15.45 -3.77
C TRP A 5 -9.32 14.51 -2.62
N LEU A 6 -8.43 14.95 -1.74
CA LEU A 6 -8.10 14.23 -0.51
C LEU A 6 -9.00 14.72 0.64
N PRO A 7 -9.25 13.89 1.67
CA PRO A 7 -9.89 14.35 2.90
C PRO A 7 -9.12 15.52 3.52
N VAL A 8 -9.75 16.29 4.41
CA VAL A 8 -8.99 17.30 5.15
C VAL A 8 -7.99 16.62 6.10
N TYR A 9 -6.95 17.34 6.51
CA TYR A 9 -5.84 16.78 7.29
C TYR A 9 -6.32 16.04 8.56
N GLU A 10 -7.27 16.62 9.30
CA GLU A 10 -7.80 16.01 10.53
C GLU A 10 -8.56 14.70 10.27
N GLU A 11 -9.31 14.62 9.19
CA GLU A 11 -10.01 13.40 8.78
C GLU A 11 -9.01 12.32 8.35
N ALA A 12 -8.05 12.69 7.51
CA ALA A 12 -7.02 11.76 7.05
C ALA A 12 -6.19 11.22 8.22
N LYS A 13 -5.88 12.06 9.21
CA LYS A 13 -5.16 11.66 10.42
C LYS A 13 -5.95 10.61 11.22
N GLN A 14 -7.25 10.81 11.43
CA GLN A 14 -8.10 9.84 12.14
C GLN A 14 -8.16 8.48 11.40
N ILE A 15 -8.32 8.51 10.08
CA ILE A 15 -8.35 7.29 9.26
C ILE A 15 -6.99 6.58 9.32
N VAL A 16 -5.90 7.31 9.20
CA VAL A 16 -4.53 6.78 9.27
C VAL A 16 -4.24 6.19 10.66
N ASP A 17 -4.65 6.86 11.74
CA ASP A 17 -4.44 6.33 13.08
C ASP A 17 -5.19 5.00 13.28
N LYS A 18 -6.46 4.89 12.84
CA LYS A 18 -7.19 3.61 12.85
C LYS A 18 -6.45 2.52 12.07
N TYR A 19 -5.96 2.83 10.87
CA TYR A 19 -5.19 1.87 10.08
C TYR A 19 -3.97 1.36 10.85
N LEU A 20 -3.23 2.27 11.47
CA LEU A 20 -1.98 1.96 12.18
C LEU A 20 -2.22 1.21 13.50
N THR A 21 -3.37 1.40 14.16
CA THR A 21 -3.68 0.71 15.42
C THR A 21 -4.38 -0.63 15.22
N GLU A 22 -5.21 -0.75 14.19
CA GLU A 22 -6.16 -1.87 14.09
C GLU A 22 -6.06 -2.69 12.81
N ILE A 23 -5.33 -2.25 11.78
CA ILE A 23 -5.32 -2.92 10.46
C ILE A 23 -3.90 -3.29 10.02
N THR A 24 -2.90 -2.50 10.42
CA THR A 24 -1.51 -2.64 9.93
C THR A 24 -0.91 -4.03 10.22
N TYR A 25 -1.39 -4.71 11.27
CA TYR A 25 -0.88 -6.03 11.66
C TYR A 25 -1.12 -7.12 10.63
N ILE A 26 -2.04 -6.91 9.68
CA ILE A 26 -2.34 -7.89 8.63
C ILE A 26 -1.15 -8.06 7.68
N HIS A 27 -0.47 -6.96 7.34
CA HIS A 27 0.58 -6.95 6.32
C HIS A 27 1.96 -6.61 6.87
N HIS A 28 2.00 -5.78 7.93
CA HIS A 28 3.23 -5.21 8.50
C HIS A 28 4.18 -4.53 7.48
N VAL A 29 3.65 -4.07 6.35
CA VAL A 29 4.45 -3.45 5.28
C VAL A 29 4.75 -1.97 5.52
N VAL A 30 4.19 -1.35 6.57
CA VAL A 30 4.44 0.06 6.92
C VAL A 30 5.09 0.19 8.29
N HIS A 31 5.66 1.38 8.54
CA HIS A 31 6.13 1.80 9.86
C HIS A 31 5.33 3.01 10.32
N ALA A 32 4.63 2.88 11.46
CA ALA A 32 3.65 3.87 11.91
C ALA A 32 4.20 5.31 12.03
N PRO A 33 5.35 5.56 12.69
CA PRO A 33 5.95 6.90 12.69
C PRO A 33 6.23 7.45 11.29
N SER A 34 6.75 6.63 10.38
CA SER A 34 7.06 7.05 9.01
C SER A 34 5.81 7.41 8.22
N VAL A 35 4.70 6.68 8.42
CA VAL A 35 3.41 7.01 7.78
C VAL A 35 2.85 8.32 8.31
N ARG A 36 2.92 8.58 9.62
CA ARG A 36 2.46 9.85 10.21
C ARG A 36 3.22 11.04 9.65
N THR A 37 4.56 10.97 9.65
CA THR A 37 5.41 12.01 9.05
C THR A 37 5.12 12.18 7.57
N LEU A 38 4.92 11.09 6.82
CA LEU A 38 4.56 11.15 5.40
C LEU A 38 3.26 11.92 5.16
N VAL A 39 2.24 11.70 5.99
CA VAL A 39 0.95 12.41 5.88
C VAL A 39 1.12 13.89 6.25
N GLU A 40 1.82 14.18 7.33
CA GLU A 40 2.15 15.56 7.72
C GLU A 40 2.88 16.32 6.61
N ASP A 41 3.91 15.72 6.03
CA ASP A 41 4.68 16.29 4.92
C ASP A 41 3.83 16.51 3.67
N LEU A 42 2.96 15.54 3.35
CA LEU A 42 2.06 15.63 2.20
C LEU A 42 1.11 16.83 2.34
N TYR A 43 0.42 16.94 3.48
CA TYR A 43 -0.51 18.05 3.72
C TYR A 43 0.21 19.40 3.88
N HIS A 44 1.39 19.43 4.48
CA HIS A 44 2.22 20.62 4.53
C HIS A 44 2.58 21.11 3.13
N ASN A 45 3.00 20.21 2.23
CA ASN A 45 3.33 20.57 0.86
C ASN A 45 2.12 21.02 0.05
N LEU A 46 0.97 20.36 0.21
CA LEU A 46 -0.30 20.76 -0.42
C LEU A 46 -0.71 22.17 0.00
N ASN A 47 -0.70 22.46 1.31
CA ASN A 47 -1.09 23.78 1.84
C ASN A 47 -0.15 24.90 1.36
N ASN A 48 1.13 24.59 1.13
CA ASN A 48 2.13 25.54 0.64
C ASN A 48 2.30 25.53 -0.88
N GLN A 49 1.42 24.84 -1.62
CA GLN A 49 1.47 24.71 -3.09
C GLN A 49 2.82 24.20 -3.62
N LYS A 50 3.49 23.33 -2.84
CA LYS A 50 4.75 22.68 -3.22
C LYS A 50 4.47 21.37 -3.96
N ALA A 51 5.47 20.92 -4.71
CA ALA A 51 5.42 19.61 -5.34
C ALA A 51 5.29 18.50 -4.29
N VAL A 52 4.38 17.56 -4.54
CA VAL A 52 4.15 16.38 -3.69
C VAL A 52 4.75 15.14 -4.34
N LYS A 53 5.21 14.19 -3.52
CA LYS A 53 5.71 12.91 -4.04
C LYS A 53 4.52 12.00 -4.33
N ILE A 54 4.47 11.43 -5.53
CA ILE A 54 3.36 10.58 -5.98
C ILE A 54 3.18 9.37 -5.05
N GLY A 55 4.26 8.72 -4.63
CA GLY A 55 4.21 7.62 -3.68
C GLY A 55 3.50 7.94 -2.36
N GLN A 56 3.65 9.18 -1.83
CA GLN A 56 2.95 9.59 -0.62
C GLN A 56 1.43 9.63 -0.82
N VAL A 57 1.00 10.10 -2.00
CA VAL A 57 -0.41 10.12 -2.38
C VAL A 57 -0.94 8.70 -2.57
N SER A 58 -0.17 7.82 -3.27
CA SER A 58 -0.52 6.41 -3.45
C SER A 58 -0.75 5.70 -2.11
N LEU A 59 0.18 5.87 -1.17
CA LEU A 59 0.11 5.20 0.13
C LEU A 59 -1.04 5.73 0.99
N LEU A 60 -1.29 7.04 1.00
CA LEU A 60 -2.45 7.59 1.69
C LEU A 60 -3.75 7.02 1.12
N LEU A 61 -3.93 7.05 -0.21
CA LEU A 61 -5.13 6.52 -0.86
C LEU A 61 -5.34 5.02 -0.58
N ALA A 62 -4.26 4.24 -0.54
CA ALA A 62 -4.34 2.82 -0.17
C ALA A 62 -4.76 2.62 1.29
N ILE A 63 -4.26 3.43 2.21
CA ILE A 63 -4.68 3.42 3.62
C ILE A 63 -6.16 3.81 3.76
N LEU A 64 -6.60 4.87 3.07
CA LEU A 64 -8.01 5.27 3.02
C LEU A 64 -8.88 4.12 2.50
N THR A 65 -8.46 3.48 1.41
CA THR A 65 -9.13 2.30 0.83
C THR A 65 -9.27 1.18 1.87
N SER A 66 -8.17 0.76 2.48
CA SER A 66 -8.20 -0.35 3.44
C SER A 66 -9.02 -0.01 4.68
N THR A 67 -8.94 1.21 5.20
CA THR A 67 -9.60 1.58 6.45
C THR A 67 -11.10 1.74 6.27
N THR A 68 -11.51 2.36 5.16
CA THR A 68 -12.93 2.47 4.80
C THR A 68 -13.55 1.11 4.49
N PHE A 69 -12.79 0.11 4.04
CA PHE A 69 -13.28 -1.27 3.87
C PHE A 69 -13.50 -2.00 5.20
N PHE A 70 -12.63 -1.77 6.19
CA PHE A 70 -12.72 -2.39 7.52
C PHE A 70 -13.44 -1.49 8.54
N TRP A 71 -14.29 -0.57 8.06
CA TRP A 71 -15.08 0.28 8.95
C TRP A 71 -16.26 -0.52 9.51
N THR A 72 -16.46 -0.42 10.82
CA THR A 72 -17.46 -1.21 11.56
C THR A 72 -18.27 -0.34 12.52
N GLU A 73 -19.33 -0.90 13.09
CA GLU A 73 -20.16 -0.22 14.10
C GLU A 73 -19.35 0.28 15.32
N ARG A 74 -18.23 -0.38 15.64
CA ARG A 74 -17.35 0.05 16.75
C ARG A 74 -16.67 1.40 16.49
N ASP A 75 -16.54 1.76 15.22
CA ASP A 75 -15.81 2.94 14.76
C ASP A 75 -16.69 4.18 14.72
N MET A 76 -18.01 4.00 14.80
CA MET A 76 -19.02 5.06 14.80
C MET A 76 -18.98 5.95 16.05
N ALA A 77 -18.16 5.61 17.06
CA ALA A 77 -17.85 6.50 18.16
C ALA A 77 -17.08 7.76 17.71
N THR A 78 -16.41 7.69 16.55
CA THR A 78 -15.78 8.86 15.91
C THR A 78 -16.75 9.46 14.87
N PRO A 79 -17.02 10.78 14.90
CA PRO A 79 -18.03 11.40 14.03
C PRO A 79 -17.53 11.63 12.59
N LEU A 80 -16.71 10.73 12.06
CA LEU A 80 -16.09 10.87 10.75
C LEU A 80 -17.04 10.52 9.59
N PHE A 81 -17.88 9.52 9.79
CA PHE A 81 -18.92 9.09 8.85
C PHE A 81 -20.26 9.03 9.58
N SER A 82 -21.35 9.23 8.85
CA SER A 82 -22.72 9.21 9.39
C SER A 82 -23.25 7.79 9.56
N SER A 83 -22.76 6.82 8.77
CA SER A 83 -23.05 5.39 8.93
C SER A 83 -21.90 4.51 8.44
N VAL A 84 -21.94 3.22 8.80
CA VAL A 84 -21.00 2.21 8.31
C VAL A 84 -21.12 2.02 6.79
N GLU A 85 -22.34 2.10 6.25
CA GLU A 85 -22.60 2.02 4.81
C GLU A 85 -22.00 3.22 4.06
N GLU A 86 -22.05 4.41 4.64
CA GLU A 86 -21.38 5.58 4.08
C GLU A 86 -19.86 5.37 4.01
N ALA A 87 -19.26 4.92 5.12
CA ALA A 87 -17.82 4.66 5.20
C ALA A 87 -17.40 3.58 4.18
N ASN A 88 -18.06 2.42 4.20
CA ASN A 88 -17.79 1.33 3.27
C ASN A 88 -18.09 1.72 1.81
N GLY A 89 -19.04 2.64 1.59
CA GLY A 89 -19.33 3.21 0.27
C GLY A 89 -18.15 3.97 -0.34
N GLN A 90 -17.25 4.52 0.50
CA GLN A 90 -16.04 5.21 0.04
C GLN A 90 -14.94 4.28 -0.46
N PHE A 91 -14.96 3.00 -0.06
CA PHE A 91 -13.94 2.01 -0.43
C PHE A 91 -13.66 2.00 -1.94
N THR A 92 -14.71 1.91 -2.76
CA THR A 92 -14.56 1.81 -4.22
C THR A 92 -13.97 3.08 -4.82
N THR A 93 -14.29 4.25 -4.25
CA THR A 93 -13.78 5.54 -4.69
C THR A 93 -12.28 5.65 -4.41
N TRP A 94 -11.86 5.39 -3.17
CA TRP A 94 -10.44 5.44 -2.80
C TRP A 94 -9.62 4.39 -3.54
N MET A 95 -10.16 3.18 -3.71
CA MET A 95 -9.50 2.11 -4.46
C MET A 95 -9.21 2.53 -5.90
N LYS A 96 -10.20 3.10 -6.61
CA LYS A 96 -10.02 3.56 -7.99
C LYS A 96 -8.97 4.66 -8.07
N LEU A 97 -9.01 5.63 -7.17
CA LEU A 97 -8.02 6.70 -7.11
C LEU A 97 -6.61 6.16 -6.83
N ALA A 98 -6.46 5.23 -5.90
CA ALA A 98 -5.18 4.60 -5.60
C ALA A 98 -4.61 3.90 -6.84
N LEU A 99 -5.42 3.11 -7.55
CA LEU A 99 -5.02 2.42 -8.78
C LEU A 99 -4.63 3.41 -9.90
N GLU A 100 -5.38 4.50 -10.07
CA GLU A 100 -5.05 5.56 -11.04
C GLU A 100 -3.71 6.24 -10.74
N VAL A 101 -3.44 6.55 -9.47
CA VAL A 101 -2.18 7.18 -9.04
C VAL A 101 -1.01 6.22 -9.18
N LEU A 102 -1.17 4.95 -8.80
CA LEU A 102 -0.17 3.90 -9.00
C LEU A 102 0.18 3.73 -10.48
N GLU A 103 -0.83 3.70 -11.35
CA GLU A 103 -0.59 3.62 -12.79
C GLU A 103 0.12 4.87 -13.33
N TYR A 104 -0.22 6.06 -12.81
CA TYR A 104 0.47 7.31 -13.15
C TYR A 104 1.94 7.29 -12.69
N SER A 105 2.22 6.84 -11.47
CA SER A 105 3.59 6.69 -10.94
C SER A 105 4.43 5.82 -11.88
N ARG A 106 3.91 4.65 -12.24
CA ARG A 106 4.56 3.72 -13.16
C ARG A 106 4.78 4.30 -14.56
N ARG A 107 3.77 4.97 -15.13
CA ARG A 107 3.88 5.59 -16.46
C ARG A 107 4.92 6.71 -16.51
N THR A 108 5.14 7.39 -15.39
CA THR A 108 6.13 8.46 -15.26
C THR A 108 7.48 7.99 -14.72
N ARG A 109 7.64 6.68 -14.44
CA ARG A 109 8.83 6.10 -13.80
C ARG A 109 9.17 6.77 -12.47
N SER A 110 8.14 7.18 -11.74
CA SER A 110 8.26 7.77 -10.40
C SER A 110 8.04 6.73 -9.30
N ASP A 111 8.18 5.44 -9.64
CA ASP A 111 7.93 4.32 -8.75
C ASP A 111 8.74 4.43 -7.47
N SER A 112 8.09 4.14 -6.34
CA SER A 112 8.64 4.30 -4.99
C SER A 112 8.32 3.12 -4.10
N LEU A 113 9.00 3.00 -2.95
CA LEU A 113 8.66 2.00 -1.93
C LEU A 113 7.20 2.14 -1.48
N GLU A 114 6.74 3.38 -1.37
CA GLU A 114 5.37 3.74 -1.00
C GLU A 114 4.35 3.23 -2.03
N ASP A 115 4.68 3.22 -3.33
CA ASP A 115 3.83 2.62 -4.37
C ASP A 115 3.73 1.09 -4.20
N VAL A 116 4.81 0.42 -3.80
CA VAL A 116 4.78 -1.03 -3.52
C VAL A 116 3.92 -1.33 -2.28
N GLN A 117 4.09 -0.56 -1.20
CA GLN A 117 3.26 -0.65 0.01
C GLN A 117 1.78 -0.43 -0.33
N ALA A 118 1.48 0.62 -1.08
CA ALA A 118 0.13 0.94 -1.53
C ALA A 118 -0.49 -0.19 -2.36
N THR A 119 0.28 -0.76 -3.29
CA THR A 119 -0.18 -1.89 -4.12
C THR A 119 -0.52 -3.11 -3.26
N ILE A 120 0.32 -3.44 -2.27
CA ILE A 120 0.06 -4.56 -1.35
C ILE A 120 -1.26 -4.34 -0.58
N ILE A 121 -1.43 -3.16 0.00
CA ILE A 121 -2.61 -2.81 0.80
C ILE A 121 -3.89 -2.86 -0.05
N VAL A 122 -3.85 -2.28 -1.26
CA VAL A 122 -5.00 -2.30 -2.20
C VAL A 122 -5.30 -3.71 -2.68
N CYS A 123 -4.28 -4.51 -3.04
CA CYS A 123 -4.45 -5.91 -3.43
C CYS A 123 -5.21 -6.68 -2.36
N PHE A 124 -4.83 -6.54 -1.09
CA PHE A 124 -5.49 -7.22 0.00
C PHE A 124 -6.94 -6.80 0.14
N ALA A 125 -7.23 -5.50 0.11
CA ALA A 125 -8.60 -5.01 0.20
C ALA A 125 -9.47 -5.56 -0.95
N ILE A 126 -8.94 -5.59 -2.19
CA ILE A 126 -9.61 -6.21 -3.34
C ILE A 126 -9.82 -7.72 -3.13
N CYS A 127 -8.81 -8.44 -2.66
CA CYS A 127 -8.90 -9.87 -2.39
C CYS A 127 -10.03 -10.21 -1.41
N ASN A 128 -10.25 -9.38 -0.39
CA ASN A 128 -11.31 -9.62 0.58
C ASN A 128 -12.72 -9.41 0.01
N VAL A 129 -12.86 -8.67 -1.10
CA VAL A 129 -14.15 -8.43 -1.76
C VAL A 129 -14.44 -9.47 -2.83
N VAL A 130 -13.48 -9.73 -3.72
CA VAL A 130 -13.69 -10.54 -4.94
C VAL A 130 -12.85 -11.81 -5.01
N GLY A 131 -12.01 -12.08 -4.01
CA GLY A 131 -11.05 -13.18 -4.01
C GLY A 131 -9.86 -12.93 -4.95
N ILE A 132 -9.09 -14.00 -5.22
CA ILE A 132 -7.87 -13.94 -6.04
C ILE A 132 -8.22 -14.01 -7.53
N THR A 133 -8.41 -12.85 -8.15
CA THR A 133 -8.70 -12.70 -9.59
C THR A 133 -7.43 -12.56 -10.44
N SER A 134 -7.56 -12.58 -11.77
CA SER A 134 -6.46 -12.27 -12.69
C SER A 134 -5.92 -10.85 -12.52
N GLN A 135 -6.80 -9.89 -12.23
CA GLN A 135 -6.44 -8.50 -11.95
C GLN A 135 -5.57 -8.38 -10.70
N VAL A 136 -5.98 -9.02 -9.60
CA VAL A 136 -5.19 -9.07 -8.35
C VAL A 136 -3.81 -9.66 -8.61
N ARG A 137 -3.72 -10.77 -9.35
CA ARG A 137 -2.43 -11.38 -9.71
C ARG A 137 -1.55 -10.42 -10.52
N SER A 138 -2.13 -9.71 -11.49
CA SER A 138 -1.43 -8.70 -12.28
C SER A 138 -0.85 -7.57 -11.41
N LEU A 139 -1.59 -7.12 -10.40
CA LEU A 139 -1.12 -6.13 -9.43
C LEU A 139 0.05 -6.67 -8.59
N PHE A 140 -0.03 -7.91 -8.09
CA PHE A 140 1.10 -8.54 -7.40
C PHE A 140 2.34 -8.69 -8.27
N TYR A 141 2.19 -9.08 -9.55
CA TYR A 141 3.33 -9.12 -10.48
C TYR A 141 3.94 -7.73 -10.69
N THR A 142 3.09 -6.70 -10.79
CA THR A 142 3.54 -5.31 -10.91
C THR A 142 4.32 -4.87 -9.67
N ALA A 143 3.80 -5.15 -8.46
CA ALA A 143 4.48 -4.86 -7.20
C ALA A 143 5.84 -5.56 -7.09
N ASN A 144 5.92 -6.84 -7.49
CA ASN A 144 7.18 -7.60 -7.54
C ASN A 144 8.19 -6.97 -8.50
N SER A 145 7.75 -6.59 -9.70
CA SER A 145 8.60 -5.94 -10.70
C SER A 145 9.17 -4.62 -10.17
N VAL A 146 8.33 -3.78 -9.56
CA VAL A 146 8.76 -2.50 -8.97
C VAL A 146 9.71 -2.73 -7.79
N ALA A 147 9.39 -3.64 -6.86
CA ALA A 147 10.26 -3.99 -5.73
C ALA A 147 11.64 -4.50 -6.19
N TRP A 148 11.68 -5.26 -7.29
CA TRP A 148 12.91 -5.73 -7.89
C TRP A 148 13.72 -4.58 -8.49
N HIS A 149 13.07 -3.67 -9.20
CA HIS A 149 13.69 -2.47 -9.78
C HIS A 149 14.27 -1.53 -8.70
N LEU A 150 13.58 -1.40 -7.56
CA LEU A 150 14.05 -0.66 -6.38
C LEU A 150 15.16 -1.39 -5.59
N GLY A 151 15.56 -2.58 -6.03
CA GLY A 151 16.64 -3.33 -5.40
C GLY A 151 16.30 -3.89 -4.02
N LEU A 152 15.01 -4.03 -3.65
CA LEU A 152 14.62 -4.51 -2.32
C LEU A 152 15.14 -5.92 -2.01
N HIS A 153 15.27 -6.75 -3.05
CA HIS A 153 15.87 -8.09 -2.98
C HIS A 153 17.37 -8.11 -2.63
N ARG A 154 18.04 -6.95 -2.65
CA ARG A 154 19.49 -6.80 -2.39
C ARG A 154 19.77 -6.05 -1.10
N ILE A 155 18.77 -5.70 -0.29
CA ILE A 155 18.97 -4.86 0.92
C ILE A 155 20.08 -5.43 1.82
N ASP A 156 20.12 -6.75 2.02
CA ASP A 156 21.10 -7.42 2.89
C ASP A 156 22.35 -7.90 2.15
N HIS A 157 22.57 -7.46 0.90
CA HIS A 157 23.74 -7.87 0.14
C HIS A 157 25.03 -7.28 0.77
N PRO A 158 26.09 -8.07 1.03
CA PRO A 158 27.29 -7.61 1.74
C PRO A 158 27.95 -6.36 1.12
N HIS A 159 27.95 -6.26 -0.22
CA HIS A 159 28.54 -5.14 -0.96
C HIS A 159 27.72 -3.84 -0.88
N ASN A 160 26.55 -3.85 -0.26
CA ASN A 160 25.73 -2.65 -0.06
C ASN A 160 26.15 -1.86 1.17
N THR A 161 26.93 -2.45 2.08
CA THR A 161 27.42 -1.77 3.29
C THR A 161 28.40 -0.63 3.01
N GLU A 162 29.05 -0.65 1.84
CA GLU A 162 30.07 0.32 1.43
C GLU A 162 29.55 1.41 0.48
N ASN A 163 28.34 1.24 -0.07
CA ASN A 163 27.77 2.16 -1.05
C ASN A 163 26.72 3.05 -0.36
N THR A 164 26.90 4.37 -0.38
CA THR A 164 25.98 5.34 0.24
C THR A 164 24.91 5.89 -0.70
N ASP A 165 25.00 5.59 -2.00
CA ASP A 165 24.26 6.31 -3.04
C ASP A 165 22.85 5.79 -3.34
N HIS A 166 22.42 4.70 -2.69
CA HIS A 166 21.09 4.12 -2.93
C HIS A 166 20.27 4.03 -1.63
N GLU A 167 18.97 4.32 -1.77
CA GLU A 167 18.05 4.73 -0.72
C GLU A 167 17.90 3.72 0.44
N PHE A 168 18.23 2.45 0.16
CA PHE A 168 18.12 1.32 1.10
C PHE A 168 19.46 0.73 1.56
N LEU A 169 20.60 1.32 1.16
CA LEU A 169 21.92 0.70 1.33
C LEU A 169 22.48 0.77 2.75
N SER A 170 21.98 1.66 3.61
CA SER A 170 22.28 1.59 5.03
C SER A 170 21.33 0.57 5.68
N PRO A 171 21.78 -0.66 5.99
CA PRO A 171 20.91 -1.76 6.38
C PRO A 171 20.22 -1.52 7.72
N ASN A 172 20.78 -0.58 8.52
CA ASN A 172 20.33 -0.21 9.85
C ASN A 172 19.32 0.95 9.84
N THR A 173 18.80 1.34 8.68
CA THR A 173 17.77 2.38 8.59
C THR A 173 16.37 1.80 8.71
N VAL A 174 15.45 2.61 9.23
CA VAL A 174 14.01 2.30 9.23
C VAL A 174 13.51 2.00 7.82
N ARG A 175 14.01 2.72 6.80
CA ARG A 175 13.60 2.51 5.41
C ARG A 175 14.08 1.17 4.86
N ALA A 176 15.29 0.73 5.18
CA ALA A 176 15.76 -0.62 4.85
C ALA A 176 14.90 -1.71 5.51
N GLU A 177 14.52 -1.52 6.78
CA GLU A 177 13.65 -2.45 7.49
C GLU A 177 12.25 -2.54 6.86
N ILE A 178 11.64 -1.41 6.49
CA ILE A 178 10.38 -1.39 5.73
C ILE A 178 10.55 -2.15 4.40
N GLY A 179 11.65 -1.88 3.68
CA GLY A 179 11.98 -2.56 2.43
C GLY A 179 12.06 -4.08 2.57
N ARG A 180 12.69 -4.58 3.66
CA ARG A 180 12.73 -6.01 3.97
C ARG A 180 11.34 -6.60 4.17
N ARG A 181 10.50 -5.95 4.98
CA ARG A 181 9.13 -6.42 5.25
C ARG A 181 8.31 -6.48 3.96
N VAL A 182 8.40 -5.45 3.13
CA VAL A 182 7.75 -5.38 1.82
C VAL A 182 8.23 -6.52 0.92
N TRP A 183 9.55 -6.71 0.80
CA TRP A 183 10.12 -7.78 -0.03
C TRP A 183 9.67 -9.17 0.42
N TRP A 184 9.81 -9.49 1.71
CA TRP A 184 9.42 -10.79 2.24
C TRP A 184 7.92 -11.04 2.16
N TYR A 185 7.08 -10.00 2.33
CA TYR A 185 5.64 -10.12 2.11
C TYR A 185 5.32 -10.50 0.66
N LEU A 186 5.98 -9.88 -0.32
CA LEU A 186 5.77 -10.19 -1.74
C LEU A 186 6.22 -11.60 -2.10
N VAL A 187 7.39 -12.04 -1.60
CA VAL A 187 7.89 -13.41 -1.79
C VAL A 187 6.92 -14.44 -1.21
N ALA A 188 6.43 -14.22 0.01
CA ALA A 188 5.45 -15.10 0.64
C ALA A 188 4.13 -15.15 -0.16
N SER A 189 3.65 -13.99 -0.62
CA SER A 189 2.42 -13.87 -1.40
C SER A 189 2.51 -14.58 -2.76
N ASP A 190 3.63 -14.43 -3.47
CA ASP A 190 3.87 -15.12 -4.75
C ASP A 190 3.85 -16.64 -4.55
N TRP A 191 4.55 -17.14 -3.53
CA TRP A 191 4.54 -18.56 -3.18
C TRP A 191 3.12 -19.07 -2.90
N SER A 192 2.34 -18.36 -2.07
CA SER A 192 0.96 -18.75 -1.74
C SER A 192 0.03 -18.76 -2.95
N VAL A 193 0.14 -17.78 -3.84
CA VAL A 193 -0.69 -17.68 -5.05
C VAL A 193 -0.37 -18.81 -6.04
N GLN A 194 0.90 -19.19 -6.18
CA GLN A 194 1.30 -20.30 -7.04
C GLN A 194 0.78 -21.66 -6.51
N HIS A 195 0.83 -21.89 -5.20
CA HIS A 195 0.34 -23.13 -4.58
C HIS A 195 -1.17 -23.29 -4.71
N LEU A 196 -1.94 -22.21 -4.57
CA LEU A 196 -3.39 -22.25 -4.73
C LEU A 196 -3.81 -22.64 -6.16
N LYS A 197 -3.08 -22.17 -7.18
CA LYS A 197 -3.31 -22.58 -8.58
C LYS A 197 -3.09 -24.08 -8.78
N ALA A 198 -1.95 -24.59 -8.30
CA ALA A 198 -1.61 -26.00 -8.44
C ALA A 198 -2.68 -26.92 -7.81
N HIS A 199 -3.23 -26.52 -6.66
CA HIS A 199 -4.30 -27.27 -6.00
C HIS A 199 -5.61 -27.28 -6.80
N LEU A 200 -6.03 -26.13 -7.34
CA LEU A 200 -7.25 -26.02 -8.14
C LEU A 200 -7.16 -26.75 -9.49
N GLU A 201 -5.97 -26.81 -10.09
CA GLU A 201 -5.72 -27.56 -11.32
C GLU A 201 -5.76 -29.07 -11.08
N VAL A 202 -5.19 -29.55 -9.97
CA VAL A 202 -5.29 -30.97 -9.57
C VAL A 202 -6.75 -31.39 -9.36
N GLN A 203 -7.56 -30.56 -8.68
CA GLN A 203 -8.98 -30.86 -8.45
C GLN A 203 -9.81 -30.91 -9.75
N ARG A 204 -9.47 -30.11 -10.77
CA ARG A 204 -10.14 -30.13 -12.08
C ARG A 204 -9.78 -31.35 -12.94
N LEU A 205 -8.64 -31.98 -12.69
CA LEU A 205 -8.19 -33.18 -13.41
C LEU A 205 -8.69 -34.49 -12.77
N THR A 206 -9.28 -34.41 -11.57
CA THR A 206 -9.85 -35.55 -10.83
C THR A 206 -11.38 -35.67 -10.93
N VAL A 207 -12.02 -34.89 -11.81
CA VAL A 207 -13.45 -34.98 -12.17
C VAL A 207 -13.55 -35.29 -13.65
#